data_AF-B0CFF3-F1
#
_entry.id   AF-B0CFF3-F1
#
_cell.length_a   1.000
_cell.length_b   1.000
_cell.length_c   1.000
_cell.angle_alpha   90.00
_cell.angle_beta   90.00
_cell.angle_gamma   90.00
#
_symmetry.space_group_name_H-M   'P 1'
#
loop_
_entity.id
_entity.type
_entity.pdbx_description
1 polymer ?
#
loop_
_entity_poly.entity_id
_entity_poly.type
_entity_poly.pdbx_seq_one_letter_code
_entity_poly.pdbx_strand_id
1 'polypeptide(L)'
;MEITFILVLVVPVVFIIKSVVICKYTERVVIFRGKKPHRADGPGLVLVTPVLERVVRVNINGFSDQLSKISPEELLKRLVEEIKYQ
;
A
#
# COMPACT_ATOMS: atom_id res chain seq x y z
N MET A 1 4.58 27.07 25.21
CA MET A 1 3.21 26.93 24.66
C MET A 1 3.21 26.88 23.13
N GLU A 2 3.95 27.77 22.44
CA GLU A 2 3.93 27.83 20.97
C GLU A 2 4.39 26.53 20.28
N ILE A 3 5.46 25.89 20.79
CA ILE A 3 5.97 24.62 20.23
C ILE A 3 4.92 23.50 20.34
N THR A 4 4.18 23.43 21.44
CA THR A 4 3.13 22.43 21.65
C THR A 4 2.00 22.61 20.64
N PHE A 5 1.61 23.85 20.35
CA PHE A 5 0.58 24.15 19.36
C PHE A 5 1.02 23.76 17.94
N ILE A 6 2.27 24.05 17.59
CA ILE A 6 2.87 23.64 16.31
C ILE A 6 2.90 22.11 16.19
N LEU A 7 3.33 21.39 17.23
CA LEU A 7 3.37 19.92 17.24
C LEU A 7 1.97 19.30 17.03
N VAL A 8 0.97 19.82 17.75
CA VAL A 8 -0.42 19.35 17.64
C VAL A 8 -0.99 19.54 16.23
N LEU A 9 -0.55 20.58 15.51
CA LEU A 9 -1.01 20.83 14.14
C LEU A 9 -0.22 20.05 13.09
N VAL A 10 1.12 20.01 13.22
CA VAL A 10 2.01 19.43 12.20
C VAL A 10 1.98 17.91 12.21
N VAL A 11 1.99 17.28 13.38
CA VAL A 11 2.02 15.81 13.50
C VAL A 11 0.85 15.14 12.76
N PRO A 12 -0.43 15.52 12.96
CA PRO A 12 -1.53 14.89 12.24
C PRO A 12 -1.50 15.16 10.74
N VAL A 13 -1.07 16.35 10.32
CA VAL A 13 -0.94 16.68 8.89
C VAL A 13 0.09 15.79 8.21
N VAL A 14 1.27 15.62 8.83
CA VAL A 14 2.30 14.70 8.33
C VAL A 14 1.78 13.26 8.31
N PHE A 15 1.00 12.86 9.32
CA PHE A 15 0.42 11.52 9.38
C PHE A 15 -0.57 11.27 8.24
N ILE A 16 -1.44 12.25 7.94
CA ILE A 16 -2.41 12.15 6.84
C ILE A 16 -1.68 12.04 5.50
N ILE A 17 -0.71 12.92 5.24
CA ILE A 17 0.05 12.92 3.99
C ILE A 17 0.76 11.57 3.78
N LYS A 18 1.38 11.01 4.82
CA LYS A 18 2.06 9.72 4.71
C LYS A 18 1.11 8.53 4.62
N SER A 19 -0.14 8.68 5.07
CA SER A 19 -1.14 7.61 5.00
C SER A 19 -1.69 7.38 3.59
N VAL A 20 -1.45 8.32 2.66
CA VAL A 20 -1.99 8.24 1.31
C VAL A 20 -0.90 7.78 0.34
N VAL A 21 -1.12 6.63 -0.29
CA VAL A 21 -0.26 6.12 -1.36
C VAL A 21 -1.06 6.08 -2.65
N ILE A 22 -0.56 6.76 -3.68
CA ILE A 22 -1.14 6.72 -5.02
C ILE A 22 -0.42 5.65 -5.84
N CYS A 23 -1.19 4.72 -6.37
CA CYS A 23 -0.71 3.61 -7.20
C CYS A 23 -1.26 3.73 -8.62
N LYS A 24 -0.41 3.48 -9.62
CA LYS A 24 -0.80 3.58 -11.04
C LYS A 24 -1.72 2.43 -11.43
N TYR A 25 -2.47 2.61 -12.53
CA TYR A 25 -3.32 1.55 -13.11
C TYR A 25 -2.58 0.24 -13.42
N THR A 26 -1.32 0.36 -13.80
CA THR A 26 -0.40 -0.72 -14.13
C THR A 26 0.29 -1.34 -12.92
N GLU A 27 -0.01 -0.87 -11.72
CA GLU A 27 0.62 -1.32 -10.50
C GLU A 27 -0.44 -1.94 -9.57
N ARG A 28 0.02 -2.83 -8.70
CA ARG A 28 -0.72 -3.30 -7.54
C ARG A 28 0.11 -3.08 -6.31
N VAL A 29 -0.57 -2.88 -5.20
CA VAL A 29 0.09 -2.62 -3.93
C VAL A 29 -0.11 -3.81 -3.03
N VAL A 30 0.98 -4.33 -2.47
CA VAL A 30 0.92 -5.30 -1.39
C VAL A 30 1.26 -4.57 -0.09
N ILE A 31 0.33 -4.60 0.84
CA ILE A 31 0.49 -4.02 2.17
C ILE A 31 0.89 -5.13 3.12
N PHE A 32 2.07 -4.96 3.73
CA PHE A 32 2.60 -5.84 4.75
C PHE A 32 2.42 -5.18 6.11
N ARG A 33 1.97 -5.96 7.09
CA ARG A 33 1.97 -5.55 8.49
C ARG A 33 3.10 -6.31 9.20
N GLY A 34 4.17 -5.60 9.51
CA GLY A 34 5.42 -6.23 9.95
C GLY A 34 6.03 -7.11 8.85
N LYS A 35 6.17 -8.42 9.11
CA LYS A 35 6.71 -9.40 8.15
C LYS A 35 5.64 -10.18 7.37
N LYS A 36 4.35 -9.97 7.69
CA LYS A 36 3.26 -10.76 7.10
C LYS A 36 2.55 -9.94 6.02
N PRO A 37 2.27 -10.53 4.85
CA PRO A 37 1.37 -9.90 3.88
C PRO A 37 -0.02 -9.80 4.51
N HIS A 38 -0.59 -8.60 4.48
CA HIS A 38 -1.90 -8.35 5.09
C HIS A 38 -3.00 -8.28 4.05
N ARG A 39 -2.78 -7.50 2.98
CA ARG A 39 -3.73 -7.33 1.88
C ARG A 39 -3.04 -6.86 0.62
N ALA A 40 -3.67 -7.13 -0.51
CA ALA A 40 -3.34 -6.51 -1.79
C ALA A 40 -4.44 -5.51 -2.14
N ASP A 41 -4.07 -4.35 -2.66
CA ASP A 41 -5.00 -3.31 -3.05
C ASP A 41 -4.86 -2.97 -4.54
N GLY A 42 -5.96 -2.46 -5.08
CA GLY A 42 -6.10 -2.11 -6.48
C GLY A 42 -5.29 -0.86 -6.88
N PRO A 43 -5.39 -0.48 -8.17
CA PRO A 43 -4.83 0.78 -8.62
C PRO A 43 -5.66 1.95 -8.09
N GLY A 44 -5.04 3.10 -7.89
CA GLY A 44 -5.70 4.30 -7.37
C GLY A 44 -5.20 4.71 -5.99
N LEU A 45 -6.10 5.20 -5.15
CA LEU A 45 -5.77 5.76 -3.84
C LEU A 45 -5.84 4.68 -2.77
N VAL A 46 -4.69 4.37 -2.18
CA VAL A 46 -4.54 3.33 -1.16
C VAL A 46 -4.23 4.00 0.17
N LEU A 47 -5.06 3.74 1.16
CA LEU A 47 -4.85 4.20 2.53
C LEU A 47 -4.01 3.18 3.29
N VAL A 48 -2.92 3.66 3.88
CA VAL A 48 -1.97 2.86 4.64
C VAL A 48 -1.67 3.54 5.96
N THR A 49 -1.29 2.77 6.96
CA THR A 49 -0.85 3.32 8.24
C THR A 49 0.66 3.55 8.19
N PRO A 50 1.16 4.79 8.13
CA PRO A 50 2.54 5.14 7.72
C PRO A 50 3.67 4.72 8.67
N VAL A 51 3.37 3.92 9.68
CA VAL A 51 4.30 3.42 10.70
C VAL A 51 4.20 1.89 10.85
N LEU A 52 2.98 1.35 10.77
CA LEU A 52 2.72 -0.07 11.00
C LEU A 52 2.79 -0.89 9.71
N GLU A 53 2.61 -0.23 8.57
CA GLU A 53 2.40 -0.88 7.29
C GLU A 53 3.54 -0.55 6.33
N ARG A 54 4.13 -1.60 5.74
CA ARG A 54 5.10 -1.51 4.67
C ARG A 54 4.39 -1.75 3.35
N VAL A 55 4.63 -0.86 2.40
CA VAL A 55 3.94 -0.85 1.11
C VAL A 55 4.92 -1.26 0.02
N VAL A 56 4.63 -2.34 -0.69
CA VAL A 56 5.43 -2.81 -1.83
C VAL A 56 4.59 -2.68 -3.09
N ARG A 57 5.14 -2.02 -4.11
CA ARG A 57 4.50 -1.84 -5.40
C ARG A 57 4.98 -2.92 -6.34
N VAL A 58 4.04 -3.63 -6.95
CA VAL A 58 4.30 -4.67 -7.94
C VAL A 58 3.78 -4.18 -9.27
N ASN A 59 4.65 -4.19 -10.28
CA ASN A 59 4.25 -3.83 -11.64
C ASN A 59 3.54 -5.03 -12.28
N ILE A 60 2.31 -4.83 -12.73
CA ILE A 60 1.47 -5.85 -13.36
C ILE A 60 1.26 -5.60 -14.86
N ASN A 61 2.13 -4.80 -15.49
CA ASN A 61 2.13 -4.55 -16.93
C ASN A 61 2.00 -5.87 -17.70
N GLY A 62 0.84 -6.09 -18.33
CA GLY A 62 0.54 -7.29 -19.12
C GLY A 62 -0.51 -8.25 -18.55
N PHE A 63 -0.91 -8.12 -17.28
CA PHE A 63 -1.87 -9.05 -16.64
C PHE A 63 -3.11 -8.37 -16.03
N SER A 64 -3.32 -7.07 -16.26
CA SER A 64 -4.37 -6.28 -15.60
C SER A 64 -5.78 -6.85 -15.74
N ASP A 65 -6.12 -7.40 -16.90
CA ASP A 65 -7.47 -7.90 -17.19
C ASP A 65 -7.79 -9.19 -16.43
N GLN A 66 -6.77 -10.02 -16.18
CA GLN A 66 -6.94 -11.28 -15.46
C GLN A 66 -7.05 -11.07 -13.96
N LEU A 67 -6.35 -10.06 -13.42
CA LEU A 67 -6.34 -9.77 -11.98
C LEU A 67 -7.71 -9.34 -11.43
N SER A 68 -8.57 -8.77 -12.26
CA SER A 68 -9.93 -8.36 -11.86
C SER A 68 -10.86 -9.54 -11.53
N LYS A 69 -10.54 -10.74 -12.03
CA LYS A 69 -11.36 -11.95 -11.88
C LYS A 69 -10.90 -12.87 -10.75
N ILE A 70 -9.77 -12.56 -10.12
CA ILE A 70 -9.13 -13.41 -9.11
C ILE A 70 -9.61 -12.96 -7.72
N SER A 71 -9.82 -13.92 -6.82
CA SER A 71 -10.12 -13.65 -5.41
C SER A 71 -9.00 -12.82 -4.76
N PRO A 72 -9.30 -11.83 -3.89
CA PRO A 72 -8.31 -11.00 -3.22
C PRO A 72 -7.21 -11.79 -2.48
N GLU A 73 -7.56 -12.95 -1.92
CA GLU A 73 -6.61 -13.81 -1.20
C GLU A 73 -5.62 -14.50 -2.14
N GLU A 74 -6.08 -14.91 -3.30
CA GLU A 74 -5.25 -15.58 -4.29
C GLU A 74 -4.39 -14.59 -5.05
N LEU A 75 -4.93 -13.39 -5.30
CA LEU A 75 -4.16 -12.25 -5.77
C LEU A 75 -3.00 -11.93 -4.82
N LEU A 76 -3.27 -11.87 -3.51
CA LEU A 76 -2.24 -11.62 -2.50
C LEU A 76 -1.13 -12.66 -2.55
N LYS A 77 -1.47 -13.95 -2.64
CA LYS A 77 -0.47 -15.04 -2.73
C LYS A 77 0.44 -14.86 -3.94
N ARG A 78 -0.13 -14.65 -5.13
CA ARG A 78 0.63 -14.46 -6.38
C ARG A 78 1.56 -13.25 -6.32
N LEU A 79 1.06 -12.12 -5.81
CA LEU A 79 1.88 -10.92 -5.69
C LEU A 79 3.01 -11.10 -4.67
N VAL A 80 2.78 -11.84 -3.59
CA VAL A 80 3.83 -12.16 -2.60
C VAL A 80 4.90 -13.08 -3.19
N GLU A 81 4.52 -14.02 -4.04
CA GLU A 81 5.49 -14.84 -4.79
C GLU A 81 6.33 -13.97 -5.73
N GLU A 82 5.71 -13.11 -6.54
CA GLU A 82 6.42 -12.19 -7.43
C GLU A 82 7.46 -11.33 -6.69
N ILE A 83 7.09 -10.82 -5.51
CA ILE A 83 8.00 -10.02 -4.66
C ILE A 83 9.21 -10.82 -4.17
N LYS A 84 9.09 -12.14 -3.95
CA LYS A 84 10.23 -12.97 -3.51
C LYS A 84 11.27 -13.19 -4.61
N TYR A 85 10.88 -13.04 -5.87
CA TYR A 85 11.76 -13.28 -7.02
C TYR A 85 12.39 -11.99 -7.59
N GLN A 86 12.05 -10.83 -7.03
CA GLN A 86 12.73 -9.55 -7.28
C GLN A 86 13.89 -9.34 -6.31
#